data_AF-A0A1F8TRK0-F1
#
_entry.id   AF-A0A1F8TRK0-F1
#
_cell.length_a   1.000
_cell.length_b   1.000
_cell.length_c   1.000
_cell.angle_alpha   90.00
_cell.angle_beta   90.00
_cell.angle_gamma   90.00
#
_symmetry.space_group_name_H-M   'P 1'
#
loop_
_entity.id
_entity.type
_entity.pdbx_description
1 polymer ?
#
loop_
_entity_poly.entity_id
_entity_poly.type
_entity_poly.pdbx_seq_one_letter_code
_entity_poly.pdbx_strand_id
1 'polypeptide(L)'
;MFALLLLAMRGMAYVQVFPTHLKLVTPFLRLNISHKRLRRSTTTEMRALFPPDKMRGWKRDVIAPLGGRTAILLELNGWPAAPKLLQIFLSPFFFKDKTPHFVILVDDWMRFSTELESLRNSEGIAKPQQSRSINQSILSRLPRKDS
;
A
#
# COMPACT_ATOMS: atom_id res chain seq x y z
N MET A 1 -20.99 -23.19 -6.14
CA MET A 1 -21.02 -21.85 -5.49
C MET A 1 -19.64 -21.39 -4.98
N PHE A 2 -18.84 -22.25 -4.31
CA PHE A 2 -17.49 -21.89 -3.83
C PHE A 2 -16.47 -21.54 -4.94
N ALA A 3 -16.57 -22.20 -6.10
CA ALA A 3 -15.74 -21.89 -7.26
C ALA A 3 -15.98 -20.46 -7.79
N LEU A 4 -17.20 -19.91 -7.66
CA LEU A 4 -17.49 -18.52 -8.02
C LEU A 4 -16.85 -17.55 -7.05
N LEU A 5 -16.83 -17.84 -5.74
CA LEU A 5 -16.12 -17.03 -4.75
C LEU A 5 -14.61 -17.03 -5.01
N LEU A 6 -14.01 -18.20 -5.30
CA LEU A 6 -12.59 -18.33 -5.60
C LEU A 6 -12.21 -17.73 -6.96
N LEU A 7 -13.04 -17.90 -7.99
CA LEU A 7 -12.86 -17.29 -9.31
C LEU A 7 -12.98 -15.77 -9.22
N ALA A 8 -13.90 -15.29 -8.39
CA ALA A 8 -14.05 -13.88 -8.17
C ALA A 8 -12.82 -13.38 -7.38
N MET A 9 -12.38 -14.05 -6.29
CA MET A 9 -11.13 -13.76 -5.54
C MET A 9 -9.87 -13.75 -6.41
N ARG A 10 -9.81 -14.55 -7.48
CA ARG A 10 -8.69 -14.62 -8.44
C ARG A 10 -8.43 -13.29 -9.19
N GLY A 11 -9.34 -12.32 -9.11
CA GLY A 11 -9.15 -10.97 -9.65
C GLY A 11 -9.48 -9.81 -8.70
N MET A 12 -9.70 -10.05 -7.40
CA MET A 12 -10.42 -9.09 -6.55
C MET A 12 -9.62 -8.02 -5.81
N ALA A 13 -8.32 -8.13 -5.68
CA ALA A 13 -7.57 -7.00 -5.16
C ALA A 13 -6.13 -7.05 -5.59
N TYR A 14 -5.78 -6.17 -6.51
CA TYR A 14 -4.40 -5.92 -6.84
C TYR A 14 -4.06 -4.49 -6.45
N VAL A 15 -2.78 -4.28 -6.15
CA VAL A 15 -2.21 -2.94 -6.02
C VAL A 15 -1.48 -2.65 -7.30
N GLN A 16 -1.85 -1.54 -7.93
CA GLN A 16 -1.05 -0.94 -8.97
C GLN A 16 -0.19 0.14 -8.36
N VAL A 17 1.10 0.10 -8.67
CA VAL A 17 2.04 1.12 -8.24
C VAL A 17 2.06 2.22 -9.30
N PHE A 18 1.64 3.44 -8.94
CA PHE A 18 1.80 4.62 -9.79
C PHE A 18 2.88 5.54 -9.20
N PRO A 19 3.51 6.39 -10.02
CA PRO A 19 4.53 7.35 -9.56
C PRO A 19 4.06 8.26 -8.43
N THR A 20 2.76 8.59 -8.38
CA THR A 20 2.21 9.54 -7.38
C THR A 20 1.45 8.87 -6.23
N HIS A 21 1.00 7.63 -6.42
CA HIS A 21 0.17 6.91 -5.47
C HIS A 21 0.17 5.40 -5.74
N LEU A 22 -0.12 4.60 -4.72
CA LEU A 22 -0.55 3.23 -4.88
C LEU A 22 -2.06 3.21 -5.11
N LYS A 23 -2.52 2.45 -6.10
CA LYS A 23 -3.94 2.26 -6.36
C LYS A 23 -4.33 0.85 -5.96
N LEU A 24 -5.11 0.73 -4.90
CA LEU A 24 -5.76 -0.52 -4.53
C LEU A 24 -7.03 -0.65 -5.35
N VAL A 25 -7.06 -1.60 -6.27
CA VAL A 25 -8.22 -1.87 -7.11
C VAL A 25 -8.91 -3.12 -6.59
N THR A 26 -10.12 -2.95 -6.09
CA THR A 26 -11.04 -4.06 -5.80
C THR A 26 -12.29 -3.95 -6.69
N PRO A 27 -13.06 -5.03 -6.91
CA PRO A 27 -14.23 -5.03 -7.80
C PRO A 27 -15.23 -3.92 -7.47
N PHE A 28 -15.39 -3.60 -6.19
CA PHE A 28 -16.41 -2.66 -5.73
C PHE A 28 -15.82 -1.32 -5.26
N LEU A 29 -14.51 -1.25 -5.01
CA LEU A 29 -13.87 -0.07 -4.46
C LEU A 29 -12.46 0.13 -5.03
N ARG A 30 -12.18 1.33 -5.51
CA ARG A 30 -10.84 1.75 -5.96
C ARG A 30 -10.33 2.82 -5.00
N LEU A 31 -9.19 2.56 -4.37
CA LEU A 31 -8.59 3.48 -3.40
C LEU A 31 -7.24 3.95 -3.89
N ASN A 32 -7.03 5.27 -3.85
CA ASN A 32 -5.74 5.88 -4.12
C ASN A 32 -5.05 6.18 -2.78
N ILE A 33 -3.93 5.52 -2.54
CA ILE A 33 -3.11 5.62 -1.35
C ILE A 33 -1.84 6.38 -1.73
N SER A 34 -1.67 7.62 -1.25
CA SER A 34 -0.44 8.38 -1.49
C SER A 34 0.78 7.68 -0.87
N HIS A 35 1.93 7.73 -1.54
CA HIS A 35 3.21 7.20 -1.02
C HIS A 35 3.57 7.77 0.35
N LYS A 36 3.22 9.03 0.64
CA LYS A 36 3.42 9.67 1.96
C LYS A 36 2.65 8.98 3.09
N ARG A 37 1.56 8.28 2.78
CA ARG A 37 0.78 7.51 3.76
C ARG A 37 1.31 6.10 3.92
N LEU A 38 2.04 5.57 2.93
CA LEU A 38 2.65 4.26 3.04
C LEU A 38 3.84 4.35 3.99
N ARG A 39 3.76 3.63 5.11
CA ARG A 39 4.82 3.57 6.10
C ARG A 39 5.81 2.46 5.76
N ARG A 40 5.27 1.28 5.47
CA ARG A 40 6.06 0.08 5.20
C ARG A 40 5.24 -0.91 4.37
N SER A 41 5.90 -1.63 3.49
CA SER A 41 5.37 -2.84 2.85
C SER A 41 6.17 -4.04 3.35
N THR A 42 5.49 -5.02 3.94
CA THR A 42 6.13 -6.25 4.44
C THR A 42 5.51 -7.46 3.77
N THR A 43 6.36 -8.36 3.30
CA THR A 43 5.94 -9.62 2.72
C THR A 43 5.79 -10.67 3.82
N THR A 44 4.66 -11.37 3.85
CA THR A 44 4.38 -12.38 4.89
C THR A 44 3.43 -13.46 4.35
N GLU A 45 3.37 -14.61 4.99
CA GLU A 45 2.50 -15.69 4.57
C GLU A 45 1.06 -15.49 5.06
N MET A 46 0.09 -15.87 4.23
CA MET A 46 -1.32 -15.82 4.59
C MET A 46 -1.63 -16.62 5.85
N ARG A 47 -1.01 -17.79 6.05
CA ARG A 47 -1.19 -18.61 7.25
C ARG A 47 -0.64 -17.94 8.52
N ALA A 48 0.39 -17.11 8.41
CA ALA A 48 0.94 -16.36 9.54
C ALA A 48 0.02 -15.20 9.94
N LEU A 49 -0.61 -14.55 8.96
CA LEU A 49 -1.59 -13.48 9.19
C LEU A 49 -2.95 -14.00 9.66
N PHE A 50 -3.38 -15.11 9.07
CA PHE A 50 -4.70 -15.68 9.22
C PHE A 50 -4.57 -17.19 9.46
N PRO A 51 -4.21 -17.61 10.69
CA PRO A 51 -4.03 -19.02 11.01
C PRO A 51 -5.36 -19.77 10.89
N PRO A 52 -5.47 -20.77 9.96
CA PRO A 52 -6.71 -21.50 9.72
C PRO A 52 -7.26 -22.18 10.98
N ASP A 53 -6.36 -22.63 11.86
CA ASP A 53 -6.71 -23.32 13.12
C ASP A 53 -7.42 -22.41 14.13
N LYS A 54 -7.21 -21.09 14.02
CA LYS A 54 -7.91 -20.10 14.85
C LYS A 54 -9.19 -19.60 14.18
N MET A 55 -9.53 -20.08 12.98
CA MET A 55 -10.71 -19.69 12.24
C MET A 55 -11.76 -20.81 12.23
N ARG A 56 -13.03 -20.44 12.29
CA ARG A 56 -14.17 -21.37 12.27
C ARG A 56 -15.10 -21.10 11.10
N GLY A 57 -15.75 -22.17 10.64
CA GLY A 57 -16.73 -22.14 9.55
C GLY A 57 -16.12 -21.69 8.22
N TRP A 58 -16.93 -21.01 7.42
CA TRP A 58 -16.59 -20.60 6.05
C TRP A 58 -15.28 -19.80 5.93
N LYS A 59 -14.87 -19.07 6.97
CA LYS A 59 -13.62 -18.30 6.96
C LYS A 59 -12.38 -19.21 6.87
N ARG A 60 -12.43 -20.35 7.57
CA ARG A 60 -11.37 -21.37 7.50
C ARG A 60 -11.32 -21.98 6.10
N ASP A 61 -12.47 -22.31 5.54
CA ASP A 61 -12.56 -22.94 4.22
C ASP A 61 -12.05 -22.03 3.09
N VAL A 62 -12.19 -20.70 3.24
CA VAL A 62 -11.64 -19.71 2.30
C VAL A 62 -10.14 -19.50 2.48
N ILE A 63 -9.64 -19.43 3.71
CA ILE A 63 -8.22 -19.13 3.99
C ILE A 63 -7.31 -20.35 3.89
N ALA A 64 -7.79 -21.54 4.24
CA ALA A 64 -7.03 -22.78 4.18
C ALA A 64 -6.31 -22.99 2.83
N PRO A 65 -6.97 -22.86 1.66
CA PRO A 65 -6.28 -23.00 0.36
C PRO A 65 -5.34 -21.84 0.02
N LEU A 66 -5.48 -20.70 0.69
CA LEU A 66 -4.64 -19.51 0.48
C LEU A 66 -3.44 -19.47 1.43
N GLY A 67 -3.38 -20.35 2.44
CA GLY A 67 -2.40 -20.29 3.51
C GLY A 67 -0.93 -20.36 3.06
N GLY A 68 -0.65 -21.10 1.98
CA GLY A 68 0.70 -21.20 1.39
C GLY A 68 1.08 -20.06 0.44
N ARG A 69 0.19 -19.07 0.25
CA ARG A 69 0.47 -17.92 -0.60
C ARG A 69 1.05 -16.77 0.22
N THR A 70 1.87 -16.00 -0.46
CA THR A 70 2.45 -14.77 0.06
C THR A 70 1.44 -13.64 -0.04
N ALA A 71 1.31 -12.87 1.04
CA ALA A 71 0.56 -11.64 1.09
C ALA A 71 1.49 -10.47 1.40
N ILE A 72 1.09 -9.31 0.92
CA ILE A 72 1.77 -8.04 1.19
C ILE A 72 0.94 -7.31 2.23
N LEU A 73 1.58 -7.02 3.36
CA LEU A 73 1.06 -6.17 4.41
C LEU A 73 1.51 -4.74 4.12
N LEU A 74 0.57 -3.89 3.71
CA LEU A 74 0.79 -2.46 3.53
C LEU A 74 0.42 -1.75 4.84
N GLU A 75 1.43 -1.32 5.59
CA GLU A 75 1.26 -0.49 6.78
C GLU A 75 1.12 0.97 6.36
N LEU A 76 0.09 1.64 6.86
CA LEU A 76 -0.21 3.03 6.57
C LEU A 76 -0.09 3.88 7.84
N ASN A 77 0.25 5.15 7.67
CA ASN A 77 0.25 6.14 8.75
C ASN A 77 -1.18 6.50 9.22
N GLY A 78 -2.21 6.11 8.46
CA GLY A 78 -3.61 6.34 8.77
C GLY A 78 -4.52 5.84 7.64
N TRP A 79 -5.80 5.64 7.94
CA TRP A 79 -6.76 5.12 6.97
C TRP A 79 -6.94 6.09 5.78
N PRO A 80 -6.94 5.60 4.53
CA PRO A 80 -7.13 6.43 3.35
C PRO A 80 -8.59 6.88 3.17
N ALA A 81 -9.53 6.21 3.83
CA ALA A 81 -10.96 6.50 3.83
C ALA A 81 -11.58 6.12 5.19
N ALA A 82 -12.87 6.40 5.38
CA ALA A 82 -13.56 6.04 6.62
C ALA A 82 -13.45 4.52 6.90
N PRO A 83 -12.98 4.08 8.08
CA PRO A 83 -12.75 2.66 8.38
C PRO A 83 -14.01 1.79 8.22
N LYS A 84 -15.18 2.34 8.58
CA LYS A 84 -16.47 1.67 8.40
C LYS A 84 -16.79 1.43 6.93
N LEU A 85 -16.51 2.41 6.06
CA LEU A 85 -16.70 2.27 4.62
C LEU A 85 -15.79 1.18 4.06
N LEU A 86 -14.52 1.19 4.48
CA LEU A 86 -13.55 0.17 4.10
C LEU A 86 -14.02 -1.23 4.51
N GLN A 87 -14.56 -1.40 5.71
CA GLN A 87 -15.07 -2.70 6.19
C GLN A 87 -16.34 -3.18 5.49
N ILE A 88 -17.15 -2.26 4.93
CA ILE A 88 -18.35 -2.62 4.16
C ILE A 88 -17.95 -3.12 2.77
N PHE A 89 -16.99 -2.46 2.13
CA PHE A 89 -16.59 -2.76 0.75
C PHE A 89 -15.48 -3.81 0.63
N LEU A 90 -14.60 -3.89 1.63
CA LEU A 90 -13.48 -4.82 1.64
C LEU A 90 -13.78 -6.02 2.53
N SER A 91 -13.30 -7.18 2.12
CA SER A 91 -13.43 -8.41 2.90
C SER A 91 -12.70 -8.29 4.25
N PRO A 92 -13.15 -8.98 5.31
CA PRO A 92 -12.42 -9.05 6.58
C PRO A 92 -10.96 -9.48 6.44
N PHE A 93 -10.62 -10.24 5.39
CA PHE A 93 -9.24 -10.69 5.12
C PHE A 93 -8.29 -9.59 4.65
N PHE A 94 -8.77 -8.37 4.40
CA PHE A 94 -7.89 -7.21 4.20
C PHE A 94 -7.38 -6.65 5.53
N PHE A 95 -7.98 -7.04 6.65
CA PHE A 95 -7.74 -6.46 7.96
C PHE A 95 -7.26 -7.55 8.93
N LYS A 96 -5.95 -7.58 9.21
CA LYS A 96 -5.38 -8.40 10.29
C LYS A 96 -5.87 -7.95 11.69
N ASP A 97 -5.91 -6.65 11.95
CA ASP A 97 -6.27 -6.06 13.24
C ASP A 97 -6.89 -4.65 13.04
N LYS A 98 -6.98 -3.83 14.10
CA LYS A 98 -7.60 -2.48 14.06
C LYS A 98 -6.65 -1.36 13.60
N THR A 99 -5.39 -1.68 13.32
CA THR A 99 -4.41 -0.68 12.85
C THR A 99 -4.61 -0.37 11.37
N PRO A 100 -4.11 0.77 10.87
CA PRO A 100 -4.29 1.18 9.48
C PRO A 100 -3.33 0.41 8.56
N HIS A 101 -3.73 -0.79 8.19
CA HIS A 101 -3.00 -1.62 7.22
C HIS A 101 -3.96 -2.37 6.29
N PHE A 102 -3.41 -2.80 5.16
CA PHE A 102 -4.09 -3.70 4.25
C PHE A 102 -3.27 -4.97 4.03
N VAL A 103 -3.94 -6.11 4.13
CA VAL A 103 -3.41 -7.40 3.69
C VAL A 103 -3.88 -7.67 2.28
N ILE A 104 -2.94 -7.89 1.37
CA ILE A 104 -3.23 -8.06 -0.05
C ILE A 104 -2.55 -9.33 -0.53
N LEU A 105 -3.36 -10.25 -1.02
CA LEU A 105 -2.86 -11.44 -1.67
C LEU A 105 -2.35 -11.05 -3.06
N VAL A 106 -1.06 -11.27 -3.32
CA VAL A 106 -0.44 -10.90 -4.60
C VAL A 106 0.10 -12.18 -5.25
N ASP A 107 -0.35 -12.45 -6.48
CA ASP A 107 0.12 -13.62 -7.24
C ASP A 107 1.60 -13.48 -7.65
N ASP A 108 2.07 -12.26 -7.94
CA ASP A 108 3.46 -11.95 -8.30
C ASP A 108 4.06 -10.87 -7.36
N TRP A 109 4.38 -11.28 -6.14
CA TRP A 109 4.92 -10.37 -5.11
C TRP A 109 6.31 -9.83 -5.47
N MET A 110 7.10 -10.58 -6.25
CA MET A 110 8.46 -10.19 -6.65
C MET A 110 8.44 -9.01 -7.63
N ARG A 111 7.49 -9.02 -8.57
CA ARG A 111 7.29 -7.88 -9.46
C ARG A 111 6.84 -6.65 -8.71
N PHE A 112 5.88 -6.79 -7.80
CA PHE A 112 5.39 -5.67 -6.98
C PHE A 112 6.48 -5.06 -6.10
N SER A 113 7.30 -5.88 -5.43
CA SER A 113 8.39 -5.38 -4.59
C SER A 113 9.45 -4.64 -5.41
N THR A 114 9.75 -5.13 -6.61
CA THR A 114 10.69 -4.48 -7.55
C THR A 114 10.17 -3.13 -8.03
N GLU A 115 8.89 -3.05 -8.42
CA GLU A 115 8.25 -1.80 -8.85
C GLU A 115 8.20 -0.76 -7.72
N LEU A 116 7.85 -1.19 -6.50
CA LEU A 116 7.76 -0.31 -5.34
C LEU A 116 9.15 0.21 -4.90
N GLU A 117 10.17 -0.64 -4.91
CA GLU A 117 11.55 -0.24 -4.60
C GLU A 117 12.12 0.69 -5.67
N SER A 118 11.84 0.43 -6.95
CA SER A 118 12.26 1.29 -8.07
C SER A 118 11.69 2.71 -7.94
N LEU A 119 10.41 2.84 -7.55
CA LEU A 119 9.81 4.16 -7.33
C LEU A 119 10.37 4.85 -6.08
N ARG A 120 10.60 4.11 -4.99
CA ARG A 120 11.20 4.69 -3.78
C ARG A 120 12.62 5.21 -4.05
N ASN A 121 13.40 4.50 -4.86
CA ASN A 121 14.73 4.94 -5.28
C ASN A 121 14.65 6.14 -6.23
N SER A 122 13.60 6.25 -7.04
CA SER A 122 13.34 7.43 -7.88
C SER A 122 12.88 8.64 -7.07
N GLU A 123 12.06 8.45 -6.02
CA GLU A 123 11.66 9.49 -5.06
C GLU A 123 12.82 9.92 -4.14
N GLY A 124 13.84 9.06 -3.96
CA GLY A 124 15.13 9.43 -3.37
C GLY A 124 15.92 10.47 -4.19
N ILE A 125 15.58 10.64 -5.48
CA ILE A 125 16.12 11.69 -6.36
C ILE A 125 15.14 12.89 -6.44
N ALA A 126 13.85 12.68 -6.22
CA ALA A 126 12.84 13.74 -6.21
C ALA A 126 12.55 14.24 -4.79
N LYS A 127 13.54 14.91 -4.17
CA LYS A 127 13.19 15.94 -3.18
C LYS A 127 12.27 16.94 -3.88
N PRO A 128 11.11 17.33 -3.31
CA PRO A 128 10.55 18.62 -3.65
C PRO A 128 11.61 19.61 -3.17
N GLN A 129 12.39 20.13 -4.12
CA GLN A 129 13.15 21.34 -3.95
C GLN A 129 12.10 22.43 -3.71
N GLN A 130 11.62 22.51 -2.46
CA GLN A 130 11.13 23.74 -1.90
C GLN A 130 12.20 24.76 -2.23
N SER A 131 11.83 25.66 -3.13
CA SER A 131 12.51 26.89 -3.50
C SER A 131 13.33 27.45 -2.34
N ARG A 132 14.54 26.94 -2.15
CA ARG A 132 15.62 27.63 -1.47
C ARG A 132 16.17 28.60 -2.50
N SER A 133 15.54 29.78 -2.51
CA SER A 133 16.19 31.05 -2.80
C SER A 133 17.15 31.02 -4.00
N ILE A 134 16.61 30.86 -5.22
CA ILE A 134 17.34 31.29 -6.43
C ILE A 134 17.03 32.77 -6.63
N ASN A 135 17.45 33.62 -5.68
CA ASN A 135 17.57 35.08 -5.84
C ASN A 135 18.30 35.78 -4.68
N GLN A 136 19.04 35.06 -3.84
CA GLN A 136 20.04 35.68 -2.96
C GLN A 136 21.42 35.54 -3.60
N SER A 137 21.58 36.23 -4.73
CA SER A 137 22.88 36.38 -5.37
C SER A 137 23.81 37.25 -4.53
N ILE A 138 25.07 36.82 -4.51
CA ILE A 138 26.19 37.20 -3.65
C ILE A 138 26.61 38.68 -3.81
N LEU A 139 26.07 39.38 -4.82
CA LEU A 139 26.31 40.80 -5.11
C LEU A 139 25.71 41.77 -4.07
N SER A 140 24.79 41.31 -3.22
CA SER A 140 24.20 42.10 -2.12
C SER A 140 25.12 42.23 -0.88
N ARG A 141 26.29 41.60 -0.89
CA ARG A 141 27.27 41.61 0.22
C ARG A 141 28.52 42.46 -0.03
N LEU A 142 28.57 43.23 -1.11
CA LEU A 142 29.66 44.18 -1.32
C LEU A 142 29.38 45.46 -0.52
N PRO A 143 30.34 45.95 0.28
CA PRO A 143 30.16 47.21 1.00
C PRO A 143 30.02 48.35 -0.01
N ARG A 144 28.91 49.09 0.11
CA ARG A 144 28.68 50.32 -0.64
C ARG A 144 29.73 51.32 -0.15
N LYS A 145 30.70 51.64 -1.01
CA LYS A 145 31.67 52.71 -0.74
C LYS A 145 31.00 54.02 -1.13
N ASP A 146 30.65 54.79 -0.12
CA ASP A 146 30.11 56.14 -0.26
C ASP A 146 31.22 57.08 -0.77
N SER A 147 30.98 57.75 -1.90
CA SER A 147 31.71 58.92 -2.38
C SER A 147 30.81 59.70 -3.34
#